data_AF-M1EGI4-F1
#
_entry.id   AF-M1EGI4-F1
#
_cell.length_a   1.000
_cell.length_b   1.000
_cell.length_c   1.000
_cell.angle_alpha   90.00
_cell.angle_beta   90.00
_cell.angle_gamma   90.00
#
_symmetry.space_group_name_H-M   'P 1'
#
loop_
_entity.id
_entity.type
_entity.pdbx_description
1 polymer ?
#
loop_
_entity_poly.entity_id
_entity_poly.type
_entity_poly.pdbx_seq_one_letter_code
_entity_poly.pdbx_strand_id
1 'polypeptide(L)'
;PDVDLKKFFTDRKTHLYTLVMNPDDTFEVLIDQIVVNQGSLLEDVVPPINPPKEIEDPSDKKPDEWDERAKIPDPSAVKPEDWDESEPA
;
A
#
# COMPACT_ATOMS: atom_id res chain seq x y z
N PRO A 1 6.36 -19.53 0.88
CA PRO A 1 5.88 -20.77 1.54
C PRO A 1 4.70 -20.43 2.44
N ASP A 2 3.53 -21.02 2.21
CA ASP A 2 2.35 -20.78 3.06
C ASP A 2 2.48 -21.64 4.34
N VAL A 3 3.19 -21.10 5.33
CA VAL A 3 3.44 -21.78 6.61
C VAL A 3 2.50 -21.19 7.65
N ASP A 4 1.61 -22.03 8.21
CA ASP A 4 0.79 -21.62 9.35
C ASP A 4 1.68 -21.39 10.58
N LEU A 5 1.88 -20.12 10.91
CA LEU A 5 2.69 -19.68 12.04
C LEU A 5 2.01 -19.93 13.38
N LYS A 6 0.67 -20.01 13.44
CA LYS A 6 -0.07 -20.12 14.70
C LYS A 6 0.29 -21.36 15.50
N LYS A 7 0.65 -22.45 14.81
CA LYS A 7 1.04 -23.71 15.44
C LYS A 7 2.26 -23.54 16.37
N PHE A 8 3.22 -22.70 15.98
CA PHE A 8 4.46 -22.47 16.74
C PHE A 8 4.25 -21.56 17.97
N PHE A 9 3.09 -20.89 18.06
CA PHE A 9 2.78 -20.00 19.18
C PHE A 9 1.74 -20.59 20.14
N THR A 10 1.07 -21.69 19.77
CA THR A 10 -0.08 -22.24 20.51
C THR A 10 0.16 -23.62 21.10
N ASP A 11 1.17 -24.36 20.63
CA ASP A 11 1.42 -25.75 21.05
C ASP A 11 2.12 -25.89 22.42
N ARG A 12 2.52 -24.77 23.03
CA ARG A 12 3.24 -24.67 24.32
C ARG A 12 4.56 -25.45 24.36
N LYS A 13 5.17 -25.72 23.22
CA LYS A 13 6.49 -26.35 23.13
C LYS A 13 7.57 -25.29 22.99
N THR A 14 8.81 -25.71 23.26
CA THR A 14 9.98 -24.89 22.96
C THR A 14 10.25 -24.94 21.46
N HIS A 15 10.43 -23.78 20.85
CA HIS A 15 10.79 -23.63 19.44
C HIS A 15 12.13 -22.91 19.30
N LEU A 16 12.90 -23.30 18.28
CA LEU A 16 14.16 -22.64 17.92
C LEU A 16 13.90 -21.60 16.83
N TYR A 17 14.25 -20.35 17.10
CA TYR A 17 14.17 -19.26 16.14
C TYR A 17 15.56 -18.93 15.63
N THR A 18 15.68 -18.78 14.31
CA THR A 18 16.95 -18.42 13.66
C THR A 18 16.70 -17.34 12.63
N LEU A 19 17.50 -16.29 12.68
CA LEU A 19 17.58 -15.25 11.66
C LEU A 19 18.95 -15.37 11.00
N VAL A 20 18.94 -15.56 9.68
CA VAL A 20 20.14 -15.52 8.84
C VAL A 20 20.09 -14.23 8.05
N MET A 21 21.16 -13.44 8.12
CA MET A 21 21.37 -12.28 7.26
C MET A 21 22.56 -12.53 6.37
N ASN A 22 22.37 -12.34 5.07
CA ASN A 22 23.40 -12.48 4.07
C ASN A 22 24.03 -11.12 3.74
N PRO A 23 25.30 -11.08 3.30
CA PRO A 23 25.95 -9.83 2.88
C PRO A 23 25.35 -9.18 1.63
N ASP A 24 24.47 -9.86 0.90
CA ASP A 24 23.76 -9.36 -0.29
C ASP A 24 22.41 -8.71 0.05
N ASP A 25 22.25 -8.29 1.31
CA ASP A 25 21.05 -7.67 1.88
C ASP A 25 19.80 -8.58 1.91
N THR A 26 19.95 -9.89 1.68
CA THR A 26 18.85 -10.86 1.86
C THR A 26 18.81 -11.42 3.28
N PHE A 27 17.62 -11.84 3.71
CA PHE A 27 17.41 -12.49 5.00
C PHE A 27 16.53 -13.73 4.90
N GLU A 28 16.71 -14.64 5.86
CA GLU A 28 15.86 -15.80 6.06
C GLU A 28 15.51 -15.96 7.54
N VAL A 29 14.24 -16.20 7.83
CA VAL A 29 13.74 -16.53 9.16
C VAL A 29 13.35 -18.00 9.18
N LEU A 30 13.92 -18.73 10.13
CA LEU A 30 13.64 -20.14 10.34
C LEU A 30 13.03 -20.37 11.72
N ILE A 31 12.05 -21.29 11.77
CA ILE A 31 11.51 -21.83 13.02
C ILE A 31 11.69 -23.35 12.95
N ASP A 32 12.36 -23.93 13.95
CA ASP A 32 12.69 -25.36 14.00
C ASP A 32 13.38 -25.87 12.71
N GLN A 33 14.30 -25.06 12.17
CA GLN A 33 15.03 -25.30 10.91
C GLN A 33 14.16 -25.26 9.63
N ILE A 34 12.89 -24.85 9.72
CA ILE A 34 12.01 -24.65 8.57
C ILE A 34 12.01 -23.17 8.22
N VAL A 35 12.33 -22.83 6.96
CA VAL A 35 12.24 -21.45 6.45
C VAL A 35 10.76 -21.01 6.42
N VAL A 36 10.42 -20.04 7.27
CA VAL A 36 9.06 -19.50 7.39
C VAL A 36 8.91 -18.14 6.70
N ASN A 37 10.01 -17.39 6.54
CA ASN A 37 10.03 -16.13 5.82
C ASN A 37 11.41 -15.93 5.17
N GLN A 38 11.46 -15.31 4.00
CA GLN A 38 12.68 -14.94 3.31
C GLN A 38 12.40 -13.70 2.45
N GLY A 39 13.40 -12.84 2.26
CA GLY A 39 13.24 -11.65 1.44
C GLY A 39 14.48 -10.76 1.42
N SER A 40 14.34 -9.58 0.83
CA SER A 40 15.32 -8.51 0.84
C SER A 40 15.05 -7.54 1.99
N LEU A 41 16.09 -7.21 2.76
CA LEU A 41 16.02 -6.17 3.79
C LEU A 41 15.65 -4.80 3.22
N LEU A 42 15.97 -4.57 1.94
CA LEU A 42 15.77 -3.28 1.29
C LEU A 42 14.36 -3.13 0.70
N GLU A 43 13.73 -4.22 0.28
CA GLU A 43 12.48 -4.16 -0.48
C GLU A 43 11.28 -4.73 0.30
N ASP A 44 11.49 -5.73 1.15
CA ASP A 44 10.40 -6.53 1.74
C ASP A 44 10.13 -6.21 3.22
N VAL A 45 10.83 -5.22 3.80
CA VAL A 45 10.68 -4.85 5.21
C VAL A 45 9.78 -3.63 5.38
N VAL A 46 8.84 -3.71 6.32
CA VAL A 46 7.98 -2.60 6.74
C VAL A 46 8.23 -2.30 8.22
N PRO A 47 8.62 -1.07 8.60
CA PRO A 47 8.87 0.09 7.73
C PRO A 47 10.15 -0.06 6.88
N PRO A 48 10.21 0.61 5.72
CA PRO A 48 11.39 0.54 4.84
C PRO A 48 12.63 1.06 5.57
N ILE A 49 13.71 0.29 5.49
CA ILE A 49 15.02 0.64 6.08
C ILE A 49 15.64 1.83 5.34
N ASN A 50 15.47 1.84 4.01
CA ASN A 50 16.02 2.87 3.15
C ASN A 50 15.02 4.00 2.93
N PRO A 51 15.49 5.25 2.77
CA PRO A 51 14.63 6.32 2.32
C PRO A 51 14.00 5.97 0.96
N PRO A 52 12.80 6.49 0.65
CA PRO A 52 12.16 6.31 -0.64
C PRO A 52 13.12 6.67 -1.78
N LYS A 53 13.12 5.86 -2.85
CA LYS A 53 13.93 6.15 -4.06
C LYS A 53 13.48 7.46 -4.72
N GLU A 54 12.19 7.78 -4.60
CA GLU A 54 11.57 8.97 -5.16
C GLU A 54 10.85 9.74 -4.04
N ILE A 55 10.98 11.06 -4.05
CA ILE A 55 10.25 11.97 -3.16
C ILE A 55 9.36 12.85 -4.04
N GLU A 56 8.17 13.20 -3.55
CA GLU A 56 7.35 14.22 -4.21
C GLU A 56 8.11 15.56 -4.22
N ASP A 57 8.08 16.26 -5.35
CA ASP A 57 8.75 17.54 -5.48
C ASP A 57 8.03 18.57 -4.59
N PRO A 58 8.70 19.12 -3.56
CA PRO A 58 8.08 20.06 -2.63
C PRO A 58 7.68 21.39 -3.30
N SER A 59 8.18 21.66 -4.50
CA SER A 59 7.82 22.82 -5.31
C SER A 59 6.71 22.54 -6.32
N ASP A 60 6.32 21.27 -6.49
CA ASP A 60 5.22 20.90 -7.37
C ASP A 60 3.91 21.46 -6.81
N LYS A 61 3.22 22.19 -7.67
CA LYS A 61 1.93 22.79 -7.37
C LYS A 61 1.04 22.47 -8.54
N LYS A 62 -0.08 21.84 -8.22
CA LYS A 62 -1.17 21.65 -9.17
C LYS A 62 -1.49 23.01 -9.83
N PRO A 63 -1.47 23.11 -11.17
CA PRO A 63 -1.79 24.34 -11.88
C PRO A 63 -3.21 24.84 -11.57
N ASP A 64 -3.41 26.16 -11.57
CA ASP A 64 -4.72 26.78 -11.30
C ASP A 64 -5.79 26.35 -12.33
N GLU A 65 -5.38 26.00 -13.55
CA GLU A 65 -6.26 25.53 -14.63
C GLU A 65 -6.52 24.01 -14.61
N TRP A 66 -6.00 23.29 -13.62
CA TRP A 66 -6.14 21.84 -13.56
C TRP A 66 -7.54 21.42 -13.09
N ASP A 67 -8.36 20.99 -14.05
CA ASP A 67 -9.72 20.53 -13.84
C ASP A 67 -9.78 19.07 -13.33
N GLU A 68 -10.19 18.89 -12.07
CA GLU A 68 -10.39 17.58 -11.43
C GLU A 68 -11.83 17.04 -11.59
N ARG A 69 -12.71 17.74 -12.31
CA ARG A 69 -14.10 17.33 -12.44
C ARG A 69 -14.22 16.07 -13.28
N ALA A 70 -14.62 14.96 -12.64
CA ALA A 70 -14.88 13.69 -13.32
C ALA A 70 -16.03 13.76 -14.35
N LYS A 71 -16.95 14.72 -14.20
CA LYS A 71 -18.03 15.00 -15.14
C LYS A 71 -18.12 16.49 -15.36
N ILE A 72 -18.15 16.90 -16.62
CA ILE A 72 -18.45 18.26 -17.02
C ILE A 72 -19.92 18.34 -17.46
N PRO A 73 -20.65 19.42 -17.11
CA PRO A 73 -21.97 19.64 -17.65
C PRO A 73 -21.87 19.76 -19.17
N ASP A 74 -22.79 19.12 -19.89
CA ASP A 74 -22.82 19.19 -21.35
C ASP A 74 -23.04 20.66 -21.77
N PRO A 75 -22.10 21.27 -22.50
CA PRO A 75 -22.21 22.67 -22.89
C PRO A 75 -23.39 22.94 -23.84
N SER A 76 -23.98 21.89 -24.43
CA SER A 76 -25.14 21.99 -25.32
C SER A 76 -26.48 21.75 -24.62
N ALA A 77 -26.48 21.34 -23.34
CA ALA A 77 -27.70 21.14 -22.58
C ALA A 77 -28.34 22.49 -22.21
N VAL A 78 -29.51 22.76 -22.77
CA VAL A 78 -30.34 23.91 -22.40
C VAL A 78 -31.44 23.42 -21.46
N LYS A 79 -31.68 24.17 -20.37
CA LYS A 79 -32.79 23.90 -19.44
C LYS A 79 -34.12 23.89 -20.23
N PRO A 80 -34.88 22.78 -20.23
CA PRO A 80 -36.14 22.72 -20.97
C PRO A 80 -37.20 23.66 -20.37
N GLU A 81 -38.14 24.12 -21.19
CA GLU A 81 -39.16 25.11 -20.81
C GLU A 81 -40.07 24.65 -19.66
N ASP A 82 -40.26 23.34 -19.51
CA ASP A 82 -41.06 22.71 -18.44
C ASP A 82 -40.28 22.44 -17.14
N TRP A 83 -39.04 22.94 -17.01
CA TRP A 83 -38.23 22.76 -15.79
C TRP A 83 -38.49 23.90 -14.79
N ASP A 84 -39.44 23.70 -13.89
CA ASP A 84 -39.74 24.64 -12.80
C ASP A 84 -38.83 24.37 -11.58
N GLU A 85 -37.96 25.34 -11.25
CA GLU A 85 -37.08 25.29 -10.07
C GLU A 85 -37.73 25.85 -8.80
N SER A 86 -38.96 26.36 -8.92
CA SER A 86 -39.70 27.02 -7.83
C SER A 86 -40.79 26.14 -7.21
N GLU A 87 -41.02 24.93 -7.72
CA GLU A 87 -41.90 23.96 -7.08
C GLU A 87 -41.28 23.48 -5.75
N PRO A 88 -42.01 23.57 -4.62
CA PRO A 88 -41.54 23.02 -3.36
C PRO A 88 -41.44 21.49 -3.45
N ALA A 89 -40.41 20.93 -2.79
CA ALA A 89 -40.13 19.49 -2.74
C ALA A 89 -41.24 18.67 -2.07
#